data_AF-A0A934RU38-F1
#
_entry.id   AF-A0A934RU38-F1
#
_cell.length_a   1.000
_cell.length_b   1.000
_cell.length_c   1.000
_cell.angle_alpha   90.00
_cell.angle_beta   90.00
_cell.angle_gamma   90.00
#
_symmetry.space_group_name_H-M   'P 1'
#
loop_
_entity.id
_entity.type
_entity.pdbx_description
1 polymer ?
#
loop_
_entity_poly.entity_id
_entity_poly.type
_entity_poly.pdbx_seq_one_letter_code
_entity_poly.pdbx_strand_id
1 'polypeptide(L)'
;MGRNFIEKRIISKGIELCERRIDSQGTPITADDLKNMEVRTFSPFIMIFYIIVGLAFAVFGIWVQIETRSMIQSILPVLFGVGNCAFAIHGRPRKVGDMSDEIDLMDLTAEIVKRFVAKQDAGRQREG
;
A
#
# COMPACT_ATOMS: atom_id res chain seq x y z
N MET A 1 -22.42 3.27 -2.15
CA MET A 1 -21.58 2.82 -1.02
C MET A 1 -20.15 3.26 -1.31
N GLY A 2 -19.46 3.90 -0.35
CA GLY A 2 -18.07 4.30 -0.53
C GLY A 2 -17.18 3.07 -0.54
N ARG A 3 -16.50 2.79 -1.66
CA ARG A 3 -15.56 1.66 -1.77
C ARG A 3 -14.51 1.69 -0.67
N ASN A 4 -14.19 0.51 -0.14
CA ASN A 4 -13.23 0.35 0.95
C ASN A 4 -11.83 0.81 0.49
N PHE A 5 -11.00 1.24 1.43
CA PHE A 5 -9.65 1.73 1.16
C PHE A 5 -8.77 0.71 0.42
N ILE A 6 -8.94 -0.57 0.76
CA ILE A 6 -8.23 -1.68 0.11
C ILE A 6 -8.65 -1.78 -1.36
N GLU A 7 -9.95 -1.71 -1.67
CA GLU A 7 -10.46 -1.78 -3.05
C GLU A 7 -9.91 -0.64 -3.90
N LYS A 8 -9.88 0.58 -3.37
CA LYS A 8 -9.29 1.74 -4.08
C LYS A 8 -7.82 1.51 -4.42
N ARG A 9 -7.05 0.89 -3.51
CA ARG A 9 -5.64 0.57 -3.69
C ARG A 9 -5.43 -0.55 -4.71
N ILE A 10 -6.29 -1.57 -4.70
CA ILE A 10 -6.30 -2.63 -5.72
C ILE A 10 -6.62 -2.03 -7.10
N ILE A 11 -7.62 -1.16 -7.19
CA ILE A 11 -7.98 -0.50 -8.45
C ILE A 11 -6.80 0.32 -9.00
N SER A 12 -6.14 1.11 -8.15
CA SER A 12 -4.97 1.90 -8.55
C SER A 12 -3.81 1.01 -9.04
N LYS A 13 -3.53 -0.09 -8.33
CA LYS A 13 -2.48 -1.04 -8.71
C LYS A 13 -2.82 -1.81 -9.98
N GLY A 14 -4.09 -2.15 -10.18
CA GLY A 14 -4.59 -2.77 -11.41
C GLY A 14 -4.42 -1.86 -12.62
N ILE A 15 -4.74 -0.56 -12.50
CA ILE A 15 -4.51 0.43 -13.57
C ILE A 15 -3.02 0.54 -13.90
N GLU A 16 -2.14 0.61 -12.90
CA GLU A 16 -0.67 0.63 -13.09
C GLU A 16 -0.17 -0.64 -13.79
N LEU A 17 -0.77 -1.80 -13.48
CA LEU A 17 -0.46 -3.05 -14.17
C LEU A 17 -0.89 -3.00 -15.64
N CYS A 18 -2.06 -2.43 -15.95
CA CYS A 18 -2.53 -2.22 -17.31
C CYS A 18 -1.61 -1.30 -18.12
N GLU A 19 -1.22 -0.15 -17.55
CA GLU A 19 -0.32 0.81 -18.20
C GLU A 19 1.02 0.15 -18.56
N ARG A 20 1.66 -0.50 -17.58
CA ARG A 20 2.95 -1.20 -17.82
C ARG A 20 2.85 -2.28 -18.89
N ARG A 21 1.74 -3.01 -18.96
CA ARG A 21 1.53 -4.09 -19.95
C ARG A 21 1.30 -3.56 -21.37
N ILE A 22 0.67 -2.39 -21.51
CA ILE A 22 0.51 -1.72 -22.82
C ILE A 22 1.84 -1.22 -23.35
N ASP A 23 2.67 -0.66 -22.46
CA ASP A 23 4.03 -0.24 -22.82
C ASP A 23 4.92 -1.44 -23.19
N SER A 24 4.61 -2.64 -22.68
CA SER A 24 5.42 -3.87 -22.85
C SER A 24 4.93 -4.82 -23.95
N GLN A 25 4.35 -4.32 -25.04
CA GLN A 25 3.91 -5.09 -26.23
C GLN A 25 2.63 -5.94 -26.10
N GLY A 26 1.59 -5.43 -25.42
CA GLY A 26 0.22 -5.91 -25.65
C GLY A 26 -0.09 -7.33 -25.12
N THR A 27 0.70 -7.83 -24.17
CA THR A 27 0.39 -9.09 -23.49
C THR A 27 -0.96 -9.00 -22.76
N PRO A 28 -1.87 -9.99 -22.92
CA PRO A 28 -3.17 -9.98 -22.27
C PRO A 28 -3.01 -10.00 -20.75
N ILE A 29 -3.83 -9.22 -20.06
CA ILE A 29 -3.91 -9.22 -18.60
C ILE A 29 -4.84 -10.34 -18.20
N THR A 30 -4.33 -11.30 -17.44
CA THR A 30 -5.13 -12.44 -16.97
C THR A 30 -5.67 -12.18 -15.57
N ALA A 31 -6.78 -12.85 -15.22
CA ALA A 31 -7.32 -12.78 -13.86
C ALA A 31 -6.31 -13.28 -12.80
N ASP A 32 -5.39 -14.17 -13.19
CA ASP A 32 -4.35 -14.67 -12.29
C ASP A 32 -3.25 -13.63 -12.06
N ASP A 33 -2.99 -12.74 -13.01
CA ASP A 33 -2.11 -11.58 -12.78
C ASP A 33 -2.69 -10.66 -11.69
N LEU A 34 -4.01 -10.45 -11.71
CA LEU A 34 -4.70 -9.66 -10.69
C LEU A 34 -4.66 -10.31 -9.31
N LYS A 35 -4.88 -11.62 -9.22
CA LYS A 35 -4.81 -12.37 -7.96
C LYS A 35 -3.42 -12.35 -7.34
N ASN A 36 -2.37 -12.37 -8.16
CA ASN A 36 -0.99 -12.35 -7.70
C ASN A 36 -0.47 -10.95 -7.33
N MET A 37 -1.26 -9.89 -7.54
CA MET A 37 -0.87 -8.55 -7.12
C MET A 37 -0.80 -8.45 -5.60
N GLU A 38 0.29 -7.88 -5.10
CA GLU A 38 0.42 -7.54 -3.69
C GLU A 38 0.01 -6.10 -3.44
N VAL A 39 -0.91 -5.93 -2.48
CA VAL A 39 -1.30 -4.59 -2.01
C VAL A 39 -1.05 -4.47 -0.52
N ARG A 40 -0.63 -3.28 -0.11
CA ARG A 40 -0.51 -2.94 1.31
C ARG A 40 -1.91 -2.91 1.91
N THR A 41 -2.12 -3.58 3.04
CA THR A 41 -3.45 -3.69 3.67
C THR A 41 -3.71 -2.66 4.76
N PHE A 42 -2.66 -2.04 5.30
CA PHE A 42 -2.81 -1.06 6.37
C PHE A 42 -3.61 0.15 5.92
N SER A 43 -4.63 0.47 6.72
CA SER A 43 -5.41 1.70 6.57
C SER A 43 -4.53 2.91 6.89
N PRO A 44 -4.86 4.11 6.36
CA PRO A 44 -4.14 5.33 6.68
C PRO A 44 -4.08 5.61 8.18
N PHE A 45 -5.17 5.30 8.90
CA PHE A 45 -5.25 5.46 10.35
C PHE A 45 -4.28 4.55 11.11
N ILE A 46 -4.21 3.27 10.72
CA ILE A 46 -3.26 2.31 11.32
C ILE A 46 -1.83 2.75 11.03
N MET A 47 -1.55 3.19 9.80
CA MET A 47 -0.22 3.70 9.42
C MET A 47 0.19 4.90 10.28
N ILE A 48 -0.70 5.89 10.45
CA ILE A 48 -0.44 7.07 11.29
C ILE A 48 -0.22 6.66 12.75
N PHE A 49 -1.04 5.74 13.27
CA PHE A 49 -0.89 5.23 14.63
C PHE A 49 0.49 4.62 14.87
N TYR A 50 0.95 3.72 13.99
CA TYR A 50 2.27 3.10 14.10
C TYR A 50 3.41 4.13 13.97
N ILE A 51 3.25 5.16 13.13
CA ILE A 51 4.23 6.27 13.03
C ILE A 51 4.30 7.05 14.34
N ILE A 52 3.16 7.43 14.92
CA ILE A 52 3.11 8.18 16.18
C ILE A 52 3.74 7.38 17.32
N VAL A 53 3.37 6.10 17.43
CA VAL A 53 3.94 5.20 18.44
C VAL A 53 5.45 5.05 18.22
N GLY A 54 5.88 4.84 16.97
CA GLY A 54 7.30 4.71 16.64
C GLY A 54 8.10 5.96 17.01
N LEU A 55 7.59 7.15 16.69
CA LEU A 55 8.22 8.42 17.06
C LEU A 55 8.27 8.61 18.58
N ALA A 56 7.20 8.26 19.31
CA ALA A 56 7.18 8.35 20.77
C ALA A 56 8.27 7.48 21.41
N PHE A 57 8.46 6.25 20.94
CA PHE A 57 9.53 5.37 21.43
C PHE A 57 10.93 5.86 21.05
N ALA A 58 11.10 6.45 19.87
CA ALA A 58 12.37 7.04 19.48
C ALA A 58 12.74 8.24 20.37
N VAL A 59 11.79 9.16 20.61
CA VAL A 59 11.99 10.31 21.52
C VAL A 59 12.26 9.82 22.94
N PHE A 60 11.52 8.82 23.42
CA PHE A 60 11.74 8.22 24.73
C PHE A 60 13.14 7.61 24.86
N GLY A 61 13.61 6.88 23.84
CA GLY A 61 14.96 6.33 23.84
C GLY A 61 16.05 7.39 23.87
N ILE A 62 15.88 8.48 23.11
CA ILE A 62 16.79 9.63 23.14
C ILE A 62 16.80 10.29 24.52
N TRP A 63 15.62 10.47 25.15
CA TRP A 63 15.52 10.98 26.52
C TRP A 63 16.29 10.10 27.51
N VAL A 64 16.06 8.78 27.47
CA VAL A 64 16.74 7.81 28.34
C VAL A 64 18.25 7.86 28.15
N GLN A 65 18.73 8.06 26.91
CA GLN A 65 20.16 8.23 26.63
C GLN A 65 20.73 9.45 27.34
N ILE A 66 20.03 10.58 27.30
CA ILE A 66 20.48 11.83 27.91
C ILE A 66 20.58 11.67 29.43
N GLU A 67 19.57 11.04 30.05
CA GLU A 67 19.47 10.90 31.51
C GLU A 67 20.48 9.89 32.07
N THR A 68 20.54 8.69 31.48
CA THR A 68 21.31 7.57 32.03
C THR A 68 22.75 7.52 31.54
N ARG A 69 23.06 8.23 30.43
CA ARG A 69 24.30 8.09 29.65
C ARG A 69 24.61 6.64 29.22
N SER A 70 23.63 5.73 29.32
CA SER A 70 23.80 4.30 29.03
C SER A 70 23.22 3.97 27.66
N MET A 71 24.12 3.71 26.70
CA MET A 71 23.77 3.37 25.31
C MET A 71 22.93 2.10 25.20
N ILE A 72 23.13 1.13 26.10
CA ILE A 72 22.40 -0.14 26.09
C ILE A 72 20.91 0.05 26.38
N GLN A 73 20.56 0.98 27.26
CA GLN A 73 19.17 1.20 27.67
C GLN A 73 18.39 2.06 26.67
N SER A 74 19.08 2.90 25.90
CA SER A 74 18.46 3.80 24.91
C SER A 74 18.29 3.19 23.52
N ILE A 75 19.19 2.28 23.12
CA ILE A 75 19.20 1.76 21.76
C ILE A 75 17.98 0.89 21.44
N LEU A 76 17.49 0.13 22.43
CA LEU A 76 16.31 -0.73 22.29
C LEU A 76 15.03 0.08 21.96
N PRO A 77 14.66 1.12 22.75
CA PRO A 77 13.52 1.97 22.41
C PRO A 77 13.67 2.69 21.07
N VAL A 78 14.88 3.17 20.73
CA VAL A 78 15.11 3.85 19.45
C VAL A 78 14.93 2.88 18.28
N LEU A 79 15.52 1.69 18.34
CA LEU A 79 15.37 0.66 17.30
C LEU A 79 13.92 0.20 17.18
N PHE A 80 13.21 0.03 18.30
CA PHE A 80 11.79 -0.30 18.31
C PHE A 80 10.96 0.82 17.66
N GLY A 81 11.29 2.08 17.93
CA GLY A 81 10.64 3.24 17.34
C GLY A 81 10.82 3.31 15.83
N VAL A 82 12.07 3.20 15.36
CA VAL A 82 12.40 3.18 13.93
C VAL A 82 11.77 1.99 13.22
N GLY A 83 11.80 0.80 13.85
CA GLY A 83 11.17 -0.41 13.32
C GLY A 83 9.66 -0.24 13.11
N ASN A 84 8.96 0.38 14.06
CA ASN A 84 7.53 0.66 13.93
C ASN A 84 7.22 1.65 12.79
N CYS A 85 8.02 2.71 12.64
CA CYS A 85 7.88 3.63 11.52
C CYS A 85 8.13 2.95 10.16
N ALA A 86 9.19 2.13 10.08
CA ALA A 86 9.51 1.38 8.87
C ALA A 86 8.39 0.38 8.52
N PHE A 87 7.84 -0.31 9.53
CA PHE A 87 6.72 -1.22 9.40
C PHE A 87 5.43 -0.50 8.97
N ALA A 88 5.18 0.70 9.48
CA ALA A 88 4.04 1.51 9.04
C ALA A 88 4.14 1.86 7.54
N ILE A 89 5.32 2.29 7.09
CA ILE A 89 5.57 2.70 5.71
C ILE A 89 5.45 1.51 4.75
N HIS A 90 6.09 0.39 5.08
CA HIS A 90 6.01 -0.82 4.25
C HIS A 90 4.61 -1.47 4.31
N GLY A 91 3.94 -1.32 5.45
CA GLY A 91 2.68 -1.96 5.74
C GLY A 91 2.78 -3.48 5.74
N ARG A 92 1.62 -4.14 5.74
CA ARG A 92 1.52 -5.59 5.53
C ARG A 92 1.11 -5.87 4.08
N PRO A 93 2.02 -6.34 3.21
CA PRO A 93 1.64 -6.80 1.87
C PRO A 93 0.78 -8.06 1.99
N ARG A 94 -0.31 -8.12 1.22
CA ARG A 94 -1.15 -9.31 1.08
C ARG A 94 -1.54 -9.43 -0.40
N LYS A 95 -1.57 -10.67 -0.91
CA LYS A 95 -2.00 -10.91 -2.29
C LYS A 95 -3.50 -10.71 -2.41
N VAL A 96 -3.94 -10.12 -3.52
CA VAL A 96 -5.35 -9.88 -3.80
C VAL A 96 -6.14 -11.19 -3.84
N GLY A 97 -5.53 -12.28 -4.34
CA GLY A 97 -6.12 -13.61 -4.32
C GLY A 97 -6.43 -14.12 -2.92
N ASP A 98 -5.61 -13.78 -1.92
CA ASP A 98 -5.84 -14.18 -0.52
C ASP A 98 -6.93 -13.34 0.16
N MET A 99 -7.48 -12.33 -0.53
CA MET A 99 -8.55 -11.44 -0.07
C MET A 99 -9.88 -11.69 -0.81
N SER A 100 -9.98 -12.78 -1.57
CA SER A 100 -11.18 -13.15 -2.35
C SER A 100 -12.45 -13.29 -1.52
N ASP A 101 -12.31 -13.66 -0.25
CA ASP A 101 -13.46 -13.88 0.65
C ASP A 101 -14.03 -12.56 1.19
N GLU A 102 -13.26 -11.47 1.12
CA GLU A 102 -13.61 -10.15 1.62
C GLU A 102 -13.99 -9.17 0.50
N ILE A 103 -13.68 -9.52 -0.77
CA ILE A 103 -13.69 -8.61 -1.91
C ILE A 103 -14.22 -9.33 -3.15
N ASP A 104 -15.23 -8.75 -3.82
CA ASP A 104 -15.70 -9.25 -5.11
C ASP A 104 -14.68 -8.93 -6.23
N LEU A 105 -13.86 -9.92 -6.54
CA LEU A 105 -12.82 -9.83 -7.56
C LEU A 105 -13.38 -9.54 -8.97
N MET A 106 -14.60 -9.98 -9.26
CA MET A 106 -15.23 -9.78 -10.56
C MET A 106 -15.66 -8.32 -10.73
N ASP A 107 -16.28 -7.72 -9.71
CA ASP A 107 -16.61 -6.29 -9.71
C ASP A 107 -15.35 -5.41 -9.77
N LEU A 108 -14.30 -5.76 -9.01
CA LEU A 108 -13.05 -5.01 -9.06
C LEU A 108 -12.37 -5.08 -10.43
N THR A 109 -12.38 -6.23 -11.07
CA THR A 109 -11.76 -6.39 -12.40
C THR A 109 -12.50 -5.56 -13.44
N ALA A 110 -13.83 -5.61 -13.45
CA ALA A 110 -14.66 -4.81 -14.34
C ALA A 110 -14.43 -3.30 -14.12
N GLU A 111 -14.33 -2.87 -12.86
CA GLU A 111 -14.04 -1.48 -12.54
C GLU A 111 -12.65 -1.04 -13.00
N ILE A 112 -11.61 -1.87 -12.79
CA ILE A 112 -10.25 -1.57 -13.22
C ILE A 112 -10.23 -1.33 -14.72
N VAL A 113 -10.84 -2.23 -15.51
CA VAL A 113 -10.92 -2.10 -16.97
C VAL A 113 -11.70 -0.84 -17.36
N LYS A 114 -12.87 -0.60 -16.75
CA LYS A 114 -13.71 0.57 -17.04
C LYS A 114 -12.95 1.88 -16.81
N ARG A 115 -12.26 2.01 -15.67
CA ARG A 115 -11.47 3.21 -15.34
C ARG A 115 -10.25 3.36 -16.22
N PHE A 116 -9.61 2.25 -16.57
CA PHE A 116 -8.47 2.24 -17.45
C PHE A 116 -8.85 2.76 -18.85
N VAL A 117 -9.91 2.22 -19.45
CA VAL A 117 -10.43 2.66 -20.76
C VAL A 117 -10.84 4.14 -20.72
N ALA A 118 -11.59 4.55 -19.69
CA ALA A 118 -11.98 5.96 -19.53
C ALA A 118 -10.78 6.92 -19.44
N LYS A 119 -9.68 6.49 -18.80
CA LYS A 119 -8.44 7.28 -18.71
C LYS A 119 -7.73 7.38 -20.07
N GLN A 120 -7.71 6.29 -20.83
CA GLN A 120 -7.12 6.25 -22.18
C GLN A 120 -7.90 7.10 -23.19
N ASP A 121 -9.23 7.07 -23.12
CA ASP A 121 -10.09 7.87 -24.00
C ASP A 121 -9.99 9.37 -23.68
N ALA A 122 -9.90 9.73 -22.40
CA ALA A 122 -9.66 11.11 -21.97
C ALA A 122 -8.25 11.61 -22.37
N GLY A 123 -7.25 10.72 -22.41
CA GLY A 123 -5.92 11.02 -22.94
C GLY A 123 -5.94 11.31 -24.43
N ARG A 124 -6.61 10.45 -25.22
CA ARG A 124 -6.74 10.63 -26.68
C ARG A 124 -7.49 11.91 -27.08
N GLN A 125 -8.51 12.32 -26.32
CA GLN A 125 -9.22 13.59 -26.57
C GLN A 125 -8.39 14.84 -26.26
N ARG A 126 -7.26 14.72 -25.55
CA ARG A 126 -6.36 15.85 -25.26
C ARG A 126 -5.21 15.96 -26.26
N GLU A 127 -4.94 14.91 -27.03
CA GLU A 127 -3.83 14.83 -28.00
C GLU A 127 -4.29 14.97 -29.46
N GLY A 128 -5.60 15.00 -29.72
CA GLY A 128 -6.19 15.31 -31.03
C GLY A 128 -6.77 16.71 -31.07
#